data_AF-A0A2N3I361-F1
#
_entry.id   AF-A0A2N3I361-F1
#
_cell.length_a   1.000
_cell.length_b   1.000
_cell.length_c   1.000
_cell.angle_alpha   90.00
_cell.angle_beta   90.00
_cell.angle_gamma   90.00
#
_symmetry.space_group_name_H-M   'P 1'
#
loop_
_entity.id
_entity.type
_entity.pdbx_description
1 polymer ?
#
loop_
_entity_poly.entity_id
_entity_poly.type
_entity_poly.pdbx_seq_one_letter_code
_entity_poly.pdbx_strand_id
1 'polypeptide(L)'
;MTTSYINSEEFDKQLAKKKLKAEDIAEILNLEISLAKSVFAGYKSIGEFEILKLHELAGFSYPKLITKEKTLDKNRPIKKEPNKNDSNLRDTKLTIYRKMNCEKCDFLIYNPVNFCPNCGELLSQIIKQDKAVPEDNESSNA
;
A
#
# COMPACT_ATOMS: atom_id res chain seq x y z
N MET A 1 0.53 13.08 6.90
CA MET A 1 0.44 12.91 5.43
C MET A 1 -1.01 12.99 5.02
N THR A 2 -1.33 13.76 3.99
CA THR A 2 -2.71 13.92 3.49
C THR A 2 -3.01 12.77 2.55
N THR A 3 -4.01 11.94 2.88
CA THR A 3 -4.46 10.90 1.95
C THR A 3 -5.22 11.55 0.81
N SER A 4 -4.81 11.24 -0.42
CA SER A 4 -5.40 11.80 -1.64
C SER A 4 -6.02 10.68 -2.47
N TYR A 5 -7.10 11.00 -3.17
CA TYR A 5 -7.84 10.09 -4.04
C TYR A 5 -8.10 10.78 -5.39
N ILE A 6 -8.33 9.97 -6.43
CA ILE A 6 -8.80 10.47 -7.71
C ILE A 6 -10.32 10.66 -7.65
N ASN A 7 -10.79 11.82 -8.10
CA ASN A 7 -12.16 12.03 -8.49
C ASN A 7 -12.39 11.35 -9.85
N SER A 8 -13.08 10.21 -9.84
CA SER A 8 -13.28 9.38 -11.04
C SER A 8 -14.02 10.12 -12.16
N GLU A 9 -15.01 10.96 -11.82
CA GLU A 9 -15.80 11.70 -12.82
C GLU A 9 -14.92 12.69 -13.60
N GLU A 10 -14.07 13.43 -12.88
CA GLU A 10 -13.16 14.38 -13.53
C GLU A 10 -12.02 13.66 -14.26
N PHE A 11 -11.54 12.52 -13.73
CA PHE A 11 -10.55 11.69 -14.40
C PHE A 11 -11.07 11.16 -15.75
N ASP A 12 -12.26 10.57 -15.78
CA ASP A 12 -12.88 10.03 -17.00
C ASP A 12 -13.14 11.13 -18.03
N LYS A 13 -13.57 12.31 -17.57
CA LYS A 13 -13.75 13.49 -18.43
C LYS A 13 -12.43 13.94 -19.07
N GLN A 14 -11.34 13.97 -18.31
CA GLN A 14 -10.03 14.35 -18.85
C GLN A 14 -9.47 13.28 -19.79
N LEU A 15 -9.66 11.99 -19.50
CA LEU A 15 -9.33 10.89 -20.42
C LEU A 15 -10.05 11.06 -21.77
N ALA A 16 -11.36 11.27 -21.74
CA ALA A 16 -12.18 11.45 -22.94
C ALA A 16 -11.72 12.67 -23.75
N LYS A 17 -11.46 13.81 -23.09
CA LYS A 17 -10.95 15.02 -23.76
C LYS A 17 -9.60 14.79 -24.43
N LYS A 18 -8.73 13.99 -23.81
CA LYS A 18 -7.39 13.68 -24.30
C LYS A 18 -7.32 12.49 -25.25
N LYS A 19 -8.44 11.76 -25.45
CA LYS A 19 -8.51 10.51 -26.22
C LYS A 19 -7.53 9.44 -25.72
N LEU A 20 -7.29 9.42 -24.41
CA LEU A 20 -6.44 8.43 -23.74
C LEU A 20 -7.30 7.32 -23.14
N LYS A 21 -6.72 6.14 -22.98
CA LYS A 21 -7.33 5.03 -22.27
C LYS A 21 -6.77 4.94 -20.85
N ALA A 22 -7.53 4.32 -19.95
CA ALA A 22 -7.08 4.11 -18.57
C ALA A 22 -5.84 3.22 -18.50
N GLU A 23 -5.70 2.28 -19.43
CA GLU A 23 -4.53 1.39 -19.55
C GLU A 23 -3.25 2.19 -19.83
N ASP A 24 -3.32 3.20 -20.70
CA ASP A 24 -2.18 4.07 -21.02
C ASP A 24 -1.70 4.81 -19.76
N ILE A 25 -2.64 5.24 -18.92
CA ILE A 25 -2.32 5.91 -17.65
C ILE A 25 -1.75 4.93 -16.63
N ALA A 26 -2.27 3.71 -16.56
CA ALA A 26 -1.74 2.68 -15.67
C ALA A 26 -0.27 2.38 -15.99
N GLU A 27 0.08 2.33 -17.29
CA GLU A 27 1.46 2.16 -17.75
C GLU A 27 2.36 3.35 -17.34
N ILE A 28 1.92 4.59 -17.58
CA ILE A 28 2.66 5.81 -17.16
C ILE A 28 2.94 5.80 -15.65
N LEU A 29 1.97 5.36 -14.85
CA LEU A 29 2.10 5.29 -13.40
C LEU A 29 2.88 4.06 -12.93
N ASN A 30 3.18 3.11 -13.81
CA ASN A 30 3.76 1.80 -13.49
C ASN A 30 2.94 1.04 -12.45
N LEU A 31 1.61 1.06 -12.62
CA LEU A 31 0.64 0.39 -11.76
C LEU A 31 0.12 -0.88 -12.43
N GLU A 32 -0.02 -1.94 -11.64
CA GLU A 32 -0.76 -3.12 -12.09
C GLU A 32 -2.22 -2.73 -12.43
N ILE A 33 -2.76 -3.25 -13.53
CA ILE A 33 -4.09 -2.87 -14.03
C ILE A 33 -5.18 -3.05 -12.96
N SER A 34 -5.10 -4.10 -12.13
CA SER A 34 -6.06 -4.37 -11.06
C SER A 34 -6.05 -3.26 -9.97
N LEU A 35 -4.85 -2.77 -9.65
CA LEU A 35 -4.63 -1.66 -8.72
C LEU A 35 -5.07 -0.34 -9.34
N ALA A 36 -4.66 -0.08 -10.58
CA ALA A 36 -4.99 1.13 -11.33
C ALA A 36 -6.50 1.37 -11.39
N LYS A 37 -7.29 0.33 -11.70
CA LYS A 37 -8.77 0.41 -11.69
C LYS A 37 -9.32 0.89 -10.34
N SER A 38 -8.76 0.40 -9.24
CA SER A 38 -9.20 0.81 -7.89
C SER A 38 -8.77 2.25 -7.56
N VAL A 39 -7.60 2.68 -8.03
CA VAL A 39 -7.10 4.05 -7.82
C VAL A 39 -7.90 5.05 -8.65
N PHE A 40 -8.12 4.77 -9.93
CA PHE A 40 -8.85 5.63 -10.86
C PHE A 40 -10.33 5.79 -10.50
N ALA A 41 -10.94 4.74 -9.92
CA ALA A 41 -12.28 4.81 -9.35
C ALA A 41 -12.35 5.56 -8.01
N GLY A 42 -11.22 6.00 -7.44
CA GLY A 42 -11.16 6.67 -6.13
C GLY A 42 -11.36 5.74 -4.92
N TYR A 43 -11.33 4.41 -5.12
CA TYR A 43 -11.45 3.41 -4.06
C TYR A 43 -10.15 3.16 -3.30
N LYS A 44 -9.02 3.47 -3.91
CA LYS A 44 -7.70 3.45 -3.28
C LYS A 44 -7.06 4.82 -3.39
N SER A 45 -6.26 5.16 -2.38
CA SER A 45 -5.51 6.40 -2.37
C SER A 45 -4.44 6.39 -3.47
N ILE A 46 -4.07 7.58 -3.90
CA ILE A 46 -2.97 7.84 -4.82
C ILE A 46 -1.86 8.61 -4.07
N GLY A 47 -0.61 8.25 -4.35
CA GLY A 47 0.55 8.92 -3.77
C GLY A 47 0.90 10.22 -4.50
N GLU A 48 1.67 11.07 -3.84
CA GLU A 48 2.08 12.38 -4.38
C GLU A 48 2.92 12.22 -5.67
N PHE A 49 3.73 11.17 -5.74
CA PHE A 49 4.55 10.91 -6.93
C PHE A 49 3.70 10.49 -8.14
N GLU A 50 2.66 9.67 -7.94
CA GLU A 50 1.73 9.32 -9.00
C GLU A 50 0.90 10.54 -9.44
N ILE A 51 0.51 11.41 -8.49
CA ILE A 51 -0.14 12.70 -8.79
C ILE A 51 0.77 13.56 -9.67
N LEU A 52 2.08 13.66 -9.36
CA LEU A 52 3.05 14.38 -10.18
C LEU A 52 3.14 13.80 -11.60
N LYS A 53 3.26 12.47 -11.73
CA LYS A 53 3.29 11.83 -13.06
C LYS A 53 2.03 12.09 -13.89
N LEU A 54 0.85 12.08 -13.28
CA LEU A 54 -0.40 12.39 -13.98
C LEU A 54 -0.34 13.80 -14.61
N HIS A 55 0.23 14.76 -13.90
CA HIS A 55 0.37 16.13 -14.40
C HIS A 55 1.46 16.24 -15.45
N GLU A 56 2.68 15.83 -15.12
CA GLU A 56 3.86 16.08 -15.96
C GLU A 56 3.87 15.21 -17.22
N LEU A 57 3.46 13.94 -17.11
CA LEU A 57 3.60 12.97 -18.20
C LEU A 57 2.31 12.77 -18.98
N ALA A 58 1.15 12.86 -18.31
CA ALA A 58 -0.14 12.69 -18.96
C ALA A 58 -0.90 14.03 -19.16
N GLY A 59 -0.34 15.14 -18.67
CA GLY A 59 -0.90 16.49 -18.84
C GLY A 59 -2.23 16.70 -18.13
N PHE A 60 -2.54 15.92 -17.09
CA PHE A 60 -3.79 16.07 -16.33
C PHE A 60 -3.78 17.37 -15.51
N SER A 61 -4.96 17.98 -15.37
CA SER A 61 -5.15 19.18 -14.58
C SER A 61 -5.57 18.81 -13.16
N TYR A 62 -4.86 19.33 -12.15
CA TYR A 62 -5.15 19.04 -10.74
C TYR A 62 -6.48 19.56 -10.18
N PRO A 63 -6.95 20.76 -10.53
CA PRO A 63 -8.20 21.27 -10.01
C PRO A 63 -9.32 20.25 -10.24
N LYS A 64 -9.94 19.80 -9.14
CA LYS A 64 -11.04 18.82 -9.10
C LYS A 64 -10.67 17.38 -9.46
N LEU A 65 -9.44 17.10 -9.91
CA LEU A 65 -8.97 15.73 -10.17
C LEU A 65 -8.60 15.01 -8.88
N ILE A 66 -7.95 15.72 -7.94
CA ILE A 66 -7.54 15.16 -6.65
C ILE A 66 -8.51 15.62 -5.57
N THR A 67 -8.98 14.66 -4.77
CA THR A 67 -9.88 14.88 -3.64
C THR A 67 -9.35 14.21 -2.38
N LYS A 68 -9.83 14.67 -1.21
CA LYS A 68 -9.58 14.03 0.09
C LYS A 68 -10.62 12.96 0.41
N GLU A 69 -11.70 12.91 -0.35
CA GLU A 69 -12.83 12.01 -0.13
C GLU A 69 -12.64 10.72 -0.93
N LYS A 70 -12.74 9.58 -0.24
CA LYS A 70 -12.70 8.26 -0.85
C LYS A 70 -14.05 7.96 -1.51
N THR A 71 -14.05 7.50 -2.76
CA THR A 71 -15.28 6.98 -3.37
C THR A 71 -15.71 5.70 -2.65
N LEU A 72 -16.97 5.63 -2.24
CA LEU A 72 -17.55 4.40 -1.66
C LEU A 72 -18.15 3.56 -2.80
N ASP A 73 -17.57 2.38 -3.02
CA ASP A 73 -18.09 1.42 -3.99
C ASP A 73 -19.45 0.87 -3.50
N LYS A 74 -20.54 1.33 -4.11
CA LYS A 74 -21.91 0.87 -3.79
C LYS A 74 -22.19 -0.56 -4.30
N ASN A 75 -21.35 -1.09 -5.20
CA ASN A 75 -21.55 -2.37 -5.87
C ASN A 75 -20.52 -3.44 -5.48
N ARG A 76 -19.54 -3.13 -4.62
CA ARG A 76 -18.69 -4.17 -4.04
C ARG A 76 -19.54 -4.96 -3.03
N PRO A 77 -19.71 -6.28 -3.19
CA PRO A 77 -20.16 -7.08 -2.08
C PRO A 77 -19.17 -6.84 -0.94
N ILE A 78 -19.68 -6.37 0.19
CA ILE A 78 -18.97 -6.41 1.46
C ILE A 78 -18.58 -7.88 1.60
N LYS A 79 -17.31 -8.22 1.33
CA LYS A 79 -16.76 -9.47 1.84
C LYS A 79 -16.77 -9.27 3.36
N LYS A 80 -17.87 -9.68 4.00
CA LYS A 80 -17.87 -10.05 5.40
C LYS A 80 -16.72 -11.04 5.51
N GLU A 81 -15.68 -10.71 6.26
CA GLU A 81 -14.69 -11.69 6.67
C GLU A 81 -15.47 -12.89 7.23
N PRO A 82 -15.30 -14.10 6.66
CA PRO A 82 -16.04 -15.25 7.12
C PRO A 82 -15.54 -15.61 8.51
N ASN A 83 -16.41 -15.37 9.49
CA ASN A 83 -16.41 -16.05 10.76
C ASN A 83 -16.64 -17.55 10.47
N LYS A 84 -15.61 -18.40 10.62
CA LYS A 84 -15.74 -19.77 11.11
C LYS A 84 -14.39 -20.46 11.29
N ASN A 85 -14.32 -21.08 12.46
CA ASN A 85 -13.44 -22.16 12.88
C ASN A 85 -13.33 -23.29 11.83
N ASP A 86 -12.28 -24.09 12.02
CA ASP A 86 -11.97 -25.39 11.42
C ASP A 86 -11.01 -25.42 10.21
N SER A 87 -9.72 -25.53 10.57
CA SER A 87 -8.87 -26.68 10.25
C SER A 87 -8.76 -27.09 8.78
N ASN A 88 -7.66 -26.69 8.11
CA ASN A 88 -6.61 -27.65 7.72
C ASN A 88 -5.36 -26.93 7.18
N LEU A 89 -4.25 -27.34 7.78
CA LEU A 89 -2.88 -26.91 7.64
C LEU A 89 -2.27 -27.37 6.30
N ARG A 90 -1.70 -26.45 5.51
CA ARG A 90 -0.43 -26.67 4.80
C ARG A 90 0.36 -25.37 4.73
N ASP A 91 1.57 -25.46 5.27
CA ASP A 91 2.51 -24.41 5.60
C ASP A 91 3.03 -23.62 4.40
N THR A 92 2.96 -22.29 4.51
CA THR A 92 4.14 -21.44 4.30
C THR A 92 4.04 -20.15 5.10
N LYS A 93 4.65 -20.20 6.29
CA LYS A 93 5.45 -19.14 6.93
C LYS A 93 4.70 -17.88 7.44
N LEU A 94 4.21 -18.03 8.68
CA LEU A 94 3.91 -17.03 9.71
C LEU A 94 3.92 -15.55 9.29
N THR A 95 2.74 -15.01 8.97
CA THR A 95 2.46 -13.57 9.12
C THR A 95 2.28 -13.29 10.61
N ILE A 96 3.37 -13.03 11.33
CA ILE A 96 3.27 -12.50 12.69
C ILE A 96 2.74 -11.07 12.56
N TYR A 97 1.43 -10.90 12.69
CA TYR A 97 0.79 -9.59 12.88
C TYR A 97 1.18 -9.06 14.27
N ARG A 98 2.43 -8.62 14.42
CA ARG A 98 2.89 -7.94 15.63
C ARG A 98 2.39 -6.51 15.55
N LYS A 99 1.29 -6.25 16.25
CA LYS A 99 0.83 -4.89 16.54
C LYS A 99 1.76 -4.31 17.60
N MET A 100 2.31 -3.13 17.35
CA MET A 100 3.07 -2.39 18.35
C MET A 100 2.63 -0.93 18.38
N ASN A 101 2.66 -0.33 19.56
CA ASN A 101 2.42 1.09 19.71
C ASN A 101 3.76 1.81 19.68
N CYS A 102 3.81 2.96 19.02
CA CYS A 102 4.95 3.85 19.12
C CYS A 102 4.99 4.50 20.51
N GLU A 103 6.04 4.28 21.28
CA GLU A 103 6.18 4.81 22.65
C GLU A 103 6.17 6.35 22.73
N LYS A 104 6.43 7.04 21.61
CA LYS A 104 6.48 8.50 21.55
C LYS A 104 5.15 9.16 21.19
N CYS A 105 4.29 8.48 20.43
CA CYS A 105 3.06 9.09 19.92
C CYS A 105 1.84 8.18 20.00
N ASP A 106 1.96 7.04 20.68
CA ASP A 106 0.95 5.99 20.86
C ASP A 106 0.31 5.46 19.57
N PHE A 107 0.92 5.75 18.42
CA PHE A 107 0.40 5.33 17.14
C PHE A 107 0.51 3.81 16.97
N LEU A 108 -0.61 3.17 16.63
CA LEU A 108 -0.71 1.72 16.45
C LEU A 108 -0.18 1.30 15.07
N ILE A 109 0.89 0.50 15.09
CA ILE A 109 1.60 0.02 13.90
C ILE A 109 1.24 -1.45 13.67
N TYR A 110 0.64 -1.73 12.52
CA TYR A 110 0.13 -3.06 12.16
C TYR A 110 1.15 -3.94 11.43
N ASN A 111 2.26 -3.36 10.97
CA ASN A 111 3.34 -4.06 10.29
C ASN A 111 4.67 -3.43 10.74
N PRO A 112 5.53 -4.15 11.48
CA PRO A 112 6.71 -3.55 12.11
C PRO A 112 7.70 -3.07 11.06
N VAL A 113 7.68 -1.76 10.80
CA VAL A 113 8.68 -0.99 10.05
C VAL A 113 9.78 -0.51 11.00
N ASN A 114 10.92 -0.02 10.49
CA ASN A 114 12.05 0.41 11.34
C ASN A 114 11.82 1.78 12.00
N PHE A 115 10.73 2.44 11.66
CA PHE A 115 10.41 3.79 12.07
C PHE A 115 8.90 3.94 12.23
N CYS A 116 8.45 4.80 13.14
CA CYS A 116 7.04 5.11 13.29
C CYS A 116 6.56 5.92 12.07
N PRO A 117 5.53 5.48 11.33
CA PRO A 117 5.01 6.23 10.19
C PRO A 117 4.30 7.54 10.59
N ASN A 118 3.98 7.71 11.87
CA ASN A 118 3.31 8.91 12.38
C ASN A 118 4.30 9.99 12.84
N CYS A 119 5.33 9.63 13.61
CA CYS A 119 6.28 10.60 14.18
C CYS A 119 7.71 10.48 13.66
N GLY A 120 8.01 9.50 12.81
CA GLY A 120 9.34 9.26 12.26
C GLY A 120 10.35 8.68 13.25
N GLU A 121 9.93 8.38 14.50
CA GLU A 121 10.81 7.84 15.53
C GLU A 121 11.33 6.46 15.13
N LEU A 122 12.63 6.22 15.28
CA LEU A 122 13.21 4.90 15.05
C LEU A 122 12.60 3.93 16.07
N LEU A 123 11.97 2.87 15.57
CA LEU A 123 11.43 1.83 16.44
C LEU A 123 12.58 0.90 16.80
N SER A 124 12.76 0.62 18.09
CA SER A 124 13.77 -0.31 18.62
C SER A 124 13.49 -1.72 18.11
N GLN A 125 13.89 -1.99 16.87
CA GLN A 125 13.67 -3.26 16.23
C GLN A 125 14.56 -4.32 16.85
N ILE A 126 13.95 -5.29 17.51
CA ILE A 126 14.48 -6.66 17.50
C ILE A 126 14.01 -7.30 16.19
N ILE A 127 14.52 -6.81 15.05
CA ILE A 127 14.75 -7.71 13.92
C ILE A 127 16.06 -8.38 14.30
N LYS A 128 15.98 -9.63 14.77
CA LYS A 128 17.17 -10.47 14.90
C LYS A 128 17.87 -10.39 13.55
N GLN A 129 19.04 -9.77 13.58
CA GLN A 129 20.01 -9.84 12.52
C GLN A 129 20.30 -11.32 12.34
N ASP A 130 19.75 -11.96 11.32
CA ASP A 130 20.45 -13.08 10.70
C ASP A 130 21.60 -12.47 9.90
N LYS A 131 22.56 -11.87 10.62
CA LYS A 131 23.91 -11.69 10.12
C LYS A 131 24.51 -13.08 10.10
N ALA A 132 24.86 -13.48 8.89
CA ALA A 132 25.65 -14.66 8.65
C ALA A 132 27.04 -14.56 9.31
N VAL A 133 27.65 -15.75 9.43
CA VAL A 133 29.09 -16.06 9.49
C VAL A 133 29.73 -15.98 10.90
N PRO A 134 30.84 -16.69 11.14
CA PRO A 134 31.12 -18.14 11.13
C PRO A 134 31.51 -18.60 12.56
N GLU A 135 31.75 -19.90 12.81
CA GLU A 135 32.88 -20.32 13.64
C GLU A 135 33.04 -21.84 13.60
N ASP A 136 34.27 -22.22 13.31
CA ASP A 136 34.85 -23.55 13.38
C ASP A 136 34.62 -24.21 14.75
N ASN A 137 34.52 -25.53 14.78
CA ASN A 137 35.22 -26.33 15.80
C ASN A 137 35.31 -27.79 15.34
N GLU A 138 36.55 -28.19 15.08
CA GLU A 138 37.07 -29.54 15.31
C GLU A 138 36.62 -30.11 16.66
N SER A 139 36.29 -31.39 16.68
CA SER A 139 36.80 -32.41 17.63
C SER A 139 35.97 -33.69 17.41
N SER A 140 36.55 -34.70 16.76
CA SER A 140 37.38 -35.73 17.39
C SER A 140 36.61 -36.64 18.34
N ASN A 141 36.48 -37.89 17.88
CA ASN A 141 36.64 -39.14 18.61
C ASN A 141 35.82 -39.39 19.90
N ALA A 142 34.97 -40.43 19.83
CA ALA A 142 35.20 -41.67 20.57
C ALA A 142 34.44 -42.83 19.91
#